data_AF-A0A914VRS1-F1
#
_entry.id   AF-A0A914VRS1-F1
#
_cell.length_a   1.000
_cell.length_b   1.000
_cell.length_c   1.000
_cell.angle_alpha   90.00
_cell.angle_beta   90.00
_cell.angle_gamma   90.00
#
_symmetry.space_group_name_H-M   'P 1'
#
loop_
_entity.id
_entity.type
_entity.pdbx_description
1 polymer ?
#
loop_
_entity_poly.entity_id
_entity_poly.type
_entity_poly.pdbx_seq_one_letter_code
_entity_poly.pdbx_strand_id
1 'polypeptide(L)' 'MVSRLCSLIASHKTEFAKVAPYMIAEYVTKSLERGVHPAAKSVLLTGMHRLLHICDKYGVAMLSSNLPPGPKDIFAHMFR' A
#
# COMPACT_ATOMS: atom_id res chain seq x y z
N MET A 1 -7.80 -20.01 -5.66
CA MET A 1 -7.95 -18.79 -6.51
C MET A 1 -6.93 -17.72 -6.12
N VAL A 2 -6.79 -17.41 -4.83
CA VAL A 2 -5.75 -16.49 -4.30
C VAL A 2 -4.32 -16.88 -4.73
N SER A 3 -3.96 -18.16 -4.69
CA SER A 3 -2.62 -18.63 -5.11
C SER A 3 -2.26 -18.28 -6.55
N ARG A 4 -3.18 -18.48 -7.50
CA ARG A 4 -2.99 -18.12 -8.92
C ARG A 4 -2.83 -16.61 -9.11
N LEU A 5 -3.60 -15.80 -8.39
CA LEU A 5 -3.47 -14.35 -8.40
C LEU A 5 -2.10 -13.92 -7.88
N CYS A 6 -1.66 -14.47 -6.75
CA CYS A 6 -0.34 -14.19 -6.19
C CYS A 6 0.79 -14.60 -7.13
N SER A 7 0.68 -15.75 -7.81
CA SER A 7 1.66 -16.17 -8.82
C SER A 7 1.70 -15.20 -10.00
N LEU A 8 0.56 -14.74 -10.49
CA LEU A 8 0.49 -13.73 -11.56
C LEU A 8 1.12 -12.39 -11.15
N ILE A 9 0.84 -11.92 -9.94
CA ILE A 9 1.46 -10.71 -9.38
C ILE A 9 2.98 -10.88 -9.28
N ALA A 10 3.45 -12.06 -8.86
CA ALA A 10 4.87 -12.36 -8.78
C ALA A 10 5.54 -12.40 -10.16
N SER A 11 4.87 -12.95 -11.18
CA SER A 11 5.37 -13.01 -12.56
C SER A 11 5.44 -11.65 -13.26
N HIS A 12 4.62 -10.67 -12.83
CA HIS A 12 4.58 -9.32 -13.39
C HIS A 12 5.01 -8.24 -12.37
N LYS A 13 5.95 -8.58 -11.49
CA LYS A 13 6.36 -7.76 -10.34
C LYS A 13 6.68 -6.30 -10.70
N THR A 14 7.39 -6.06 -11.79
CA THR A 14 7.79 -4.72 -12.26
C THR A 14 6.60 -3.87 -12.72
N GLU A 15 5.66 -4.45 -13.46
CA GLU A 15 4.44 -3.74 -13.87
C GLU A 15 3.55 -3.47 -12.65
N PHE A 16 3.46 -4.45 -11.75
CA PHE A 16 2.70 -4.29 -10.51
C PHE A 16 3.31 -3.25 -9.57
N ALA A 17 4.63 -3.14 -9.52
CA ALA A 17 5.35 -2.11 -8.75
C ALA A 17 5.01 -0.68 -9.20
N LYS A 18 4.62 -0.47 -10.46
CA LYS A 18 4.18 0.84 -10.97
C LYS A 18 2.80 1.24 -10.44
N VAL A 19 1.90 0.28 -10.27
CA VAL A 19 0.51 0.53 -9.81
C VAL A 19 0.32 0.40 -8.30
N ALA A 20 1.17 -0.37 -7.62
CA ALA A 20 1.11 -0.57 -6.17
C ALA A 20 1.11 0.74 -5.36
N PRO A 21 1.88 1.80 -5.70
CA PRO A 21 1.84 3.06 -4.98
C PRO A 21 0.46 3.72 -4.96
N TYR A 22 -0.24 3.67 -6.08
CA TYR A 22 -1.58 4.24 -6.23
C TYR A 22 -2.62 3.43 -5.44
N MET A 23 -2.51 2.11 -5.46
CA MET A 23 -3.38 1.23 -4.65
C MET A 23 -3.23 1.53 -3.17
N ILE A 24 -2.00 1.72 -2.69
CA ILE A 24 -1.72 2.07 -1.29
C ILE A 24 -2.26 3.47 -0.96
N ALA A 25 -2.05 4.46 -1.83
CA ALA A 25 -2.53 5.83 -1.61
C ALA A 25 -4.06 5.92 -1.54
N GLU A 26 -4.76 5.25 -2.46
CA GLU A 26 -6.22 5.17 -2.45
C GLU A 26 -6.72 4.45 -1.19
N TYR A 27 -6.05 3.36 -0.82
CA TYR A 27 -6.39 2.59 0.36
C TYR A 27 -6.23 3.40 1.66
N VAL A 28 -5.10 4.10 1.85
CA VAL A 28 -4.88 4.94 3.04
C VAL A 28 -5.93 6.05 3.12
N THR A 29 -6.23 6.70 1.99
CA THR A 29 -7.26 7.75 1.91
C THR A 29 -8.63 7.23 2.33
N LYS A 30 -9.09 6.12 1.73
CA LYS A 30 -10.40 5.53 2.06
C LYS A 30 -10.48 5.00 3.49
N SER A 31 -9.36 4.49 4.01
CA SER A 31 -9.25 4.00 5.38
C SER A 31 -9.42 5.12 6.40
N LEU A 32 -8.96 6.33 6.05
CA LEU A 32 -9.10 7.52 6.89
C LEU A 32 -10.49 8.11 6.83
N GLU A 33 -11.10 8.13 5.64
CA GLU A 33 -12.45 8.66 5.45
C GLU A 33 -13.52 7.80 6.14
N ARG A 34 -13.39 6.47 6.08
CA ARG A 34 -14.45 5.55 6.56
C ARG A 34 -14.14 4.89 7.90
N GLY A 35 -12.91 5.00 8.37
CA GLY A 35 -12.42 4.19 9.48
C GLY A 35 -12.27 2.71 9.09
N VAL A 36 -11.27 2.05 9.66
CA VAL A 36 -11.02 0.62 9.43
C VAL A 36 -11.28 -0.13 10.72
N HIS A 37 -12.02 -1.23 10.64
CA HIS A 37 -12.25 -2.08 11.79
C HIS A 37 -10.92 -2.57 12.39
N PRO A 38 -10.72 -2.53 13.73
CA PRO A 38 -9.43 -2.85 14.36
C PRO A 38 -8.86 -4.22 13.95
N ALA A 39 -9.73 -5.23 13.84
CA ALA A 39 -9.33 -6.57 13.39
C ALA A 39 -8.81 -6.61 11.93
N ALA A 40 -9.30 -5.71 11.08
CA ALA A 40 -8.88 -5.61 9.69
C ALA A 40 -7.59 -4.77 9.54
N LYS A 41 -7.32 -3.86 10.50
CA LYS A 41 -6.15 -2.97 10.48
C LYS A 41 -4.82 -3.73 10.41
N SER A 42 -4.68 -4.81 11.17
CA SER A 42 -3.45 -5.64 11.18
C SER A 42 -3.20 -6.34 9.84
N VAL A 43 -4.25 -6.94 9.27
CA VAL A 43 -4.17 -7.63 7.97
C VAL A 43 -3.85 -6.63 6.86
N LEU A 44 -4.45 -5.45 6.92
CA LEU A 44 -4.29 -4.42 5.91
C LEU A 44 -2.90 -3.76 5.98
N LEU A 45 -2.37 -3.53 7.19
CA LEU A 45 -0.98 -3.12 7.39
C LEU A 45 -0.02 -4.12 6.72
N THR A 46 -0.25 -5.41 6.98
CA THR A 46 0.57 -6.50 6.42
C THR A 46 0.51 -6.51 4.90
N GLY A 47 -0.67 -6.29 4.32
CA GLY A 47 -0.87 -6.16 2.87
C GLY A 47 -0.12 -4.96 2.29
N MET A 48 -0.24 -3.78 2.91
CA MET A 48 0.47 -2.58 2.50
C MET A 48 1.98 -2.76 2.53
N HIS A 49 2.56 -3.32 3.61
CA HIS A 49 3.99 -3.60 3.69
C HIS A 49 4.47 -4.52 2.57
N ARG A 50 3.70 -5.55 2.22
CA ARG A 50 4.03 -6.45 1.11
C ARG A 50 3.99 -5.74 -0.25
N LEU A 51 3.01 -4.88 -0.46
CA LEU A 51 2.91 -4.06 -1.67
C LEU A 51 4.09 -3.06 -1.77
N LEU A 52 4.46 -2.44 -0.64
CA LEU A 52 5.62 -1.57 -0.53
C LEU A 52 6.94 -2.27 -0.81
N HIS A 53 7.08 -3.52 -0.39
CA HIS A 53 8.25 -4.34 -0.69
C HIS A 53 8.38 -4.67 -2.18
N ILE A 54 7.29 -4.55 -2.95
CA ILE A 54 7.27 -4.68 -4.40
C ILE A 54 7.56 -3.33 -5.07
N CYS A 55 7.23 -2.21 -4.44
CA CYS A 55 7.53 -0.86 -4.94
C CYS A 55 9.04 -0.57 -4.93
N ASP A 56 9.54 0.00 -6.02
CA ASP A 56 10.87 0.60 -6.06
C ASP A 56 10.92 1.92 -5.27
N LYS A 57 12.15 2.39 -4.96
CA LYS A 57 12.39 3.66 -4.24
C LYS A 57 11.59 4.84 -4.80
N TYR A 58 11.41 4.88 -6.13
CA TYR A 58 10.60 5.90 -6.81
C TYR A 58 9.11 5.81 -6.43
N GLY A 59 8.55 4.59 -6.38
CA GLY A 59 7.16 4.36 -5.98
C GLY A 59 6.90 4.75 -4.52
N VAL A 60 7.87 4.51 -3.64
CA VAL A 60 7.80 4.96 -2.23
C VAL A 60 7.85 6.49 -2.12
N ALA A 61 8.76 7.14 -2.85
CA ALA A 61 8.85 8.60 -2.88
C ALA A 61 7.57 9.24 -3.45
N MET A 62 7.00 8.64 -4.49
CA MET A 62 5.73 9.07 -5.09
C MET A 62 4.57 8.95 -4.09
N LEU A 63 4.49 7.85 -3.33
CA LEU A 63 3.53 7.66 -2.24
C LEU A 63 3.61 8.82 -1.25
N SER A 64 4.79 9.07 -0.70
CA SER A 64 5.00 10.18 0.23
C SER A 64 4.64 11.55 -0.35
N SER A 65 4.82 11.76 -1.66
CA SER A 65 4.47 13.03 -2.32
C SER A 65 2.97 13.19 -2.61
N ASN A 66 2.27 12.10 -2.91
CA ASN A 66 0.86 12.10 -3.27
C ASN A 66 -0.09 11.96 -2.08
N LEU A 67 0.40 11.58 -0.90
CA LEU A 67 -0.45 11.53 0.29
C LEU A 67 -0.74 12.95 0.84
N PRO A 68 -2.02 13.28 1.13
CA PRO A 68 -2.38 14.46 1.90
C PRO A 68 -1.72 14.46 3.29
N PRO A 69 -1.56 15.63 3.94
CA PRO A 69 -0.78 15.78 5.17
C PRO A 69 -1.20 14.84 6.32
N GLY A 70 -2.50 14.59 6.52
CA GLY A 70 -2.99 13.64 7.54
C GLY A 70 -2.62 12.17 7.25
N PRO A 71 -2.99 11.64 6.07
CA PRO A 71 -2.54 10.33 5.57
C PRO A 71 -1.02 10.12 5.65
N LYS A 72 -0.25 11.17 5.35
CA LYS A 72 1.22 11.14 5.30
C LYS A 72 1.85 10.95 6.68
N ASP A 73 1.25 11.50 7.74
CA ASP A 73 1.71 11.33 9.11
C ASP A 73 1.48 9.88 9.61
N ILE A 74 0.32 9.32 9.28
CA ILE A 74 -0.03 7.93 9.60
C ILE A 74 0.85 6.95 8.81
N PHE A 75 1.07 7.25 7.53
CA PHE A 75 2.01 6.53 6.70
C PHE A 75 3.39 6.58 7.37
N ALA A 76 3.95 7.75 7.68
CA ALA A 76 5.24 7.88 8.35
C ALA A 76 5.33 7.10 9.68
N HIS A 77 4.24 7.03 10.45
CA HIS A 77 4.17 6.23 11.67
C HIS A 77 4.17 4.71 11.42
N MET A 78 3.69 4.24 10.27
CA MET A 78 3.76 2.84 9.84
C MET A 78 5.16 2.42 9.33
N PHE A 79 6.03 3.36 8.97
CA PHE A 79 7.42 3.08 8.54
C PHE A 79 8.45 3.20 9.65
N ARG A 80 8.04 3.46 10.89
CA ARG A 80 8.95 3.59 12.03
C ARG A 80 9.23 2.26 12.70
#